data_AF-A0AAV1BWB4-F1
#
_entry.id   AF-A0AAV1BWB4-F1
#
_cell.length_a   1.000
_cell.length_b   1.000
_cell.length_c   1.000
_cell.angle_alpha   90.00
_cell.angle_beta   90.00
_cell.angle_gamma   90.00
#
_symmetry.space_group_name_H-M   'P 1'
#
loop_
_entity.id
_entity.type
_entity.pdbx_description
1 polymer ?
#
loop_
_entity_poly.entity_id
_entity_poly.type
_entity_poly.pdbx_seq_one_letter_code
_entity_poly.pdbx_strand_id
1 'polypeptide(L)'
;MALPIILLLFLLLLKSPAPSSQMEIHQTPPPPSSGDQPTSRIALLREIQESKLKLAQLETDLERSIQELNERSVRIKACEKKIEELDLLTNSLRSSLASLEADHSHVNEKVSNLEAELTLLWSTSRKKYFEIHTLECRLRDAEKRLNGTKAQVNEVTEIISEQWIQIQQLEQAVHMAEFRTMKVKRQLRAARCPFVRFIKNVVGDHFAMLNWILDPYLYDGFATLESSISEAPICLRKTFSAVKHYHHQLQGYIKQYMLRNKVTAVLVHKEVAEEGTILRMRVETHFPDTDTNNDSNTSSYL
;
A
#
# COMPACT_ATOMS: atom_id res chain seq x y z
N MET A 1 35.59 -66.14 -11.23
CA MET A 1 35.61 -66.76 -12.58
C MET A 1 37.03 -67.15 -13.08
N ALA A 2 38.11 -66.95 -12.31
CA ALA A 2 39.50 -67.21 -12.78
C ALA A 2 40.07 -68.60 -12.42
N LEU A 3 39.42 -69.34 -11.51
CA LEU A 3 39.81 -70.71 -11.11
C LEU A 3 39.84 -71.77 -12.23
N PRO A 4 38.96 -71.77 -13.26
CA PRO A 4 38.99 -72.82 -14.27
C PRO A 4 40.15 -72.69 -15.27
N ILE A 5 40.69 -71.49 -15.47
CA ILE A 5 41.77 -71.25 -16.46
C ILE A 5 43.11 -71.73 -15.92
N ILE A 6 43.37 -71.53 -14.62
CA ILE A 6 44.60 -71.99 -13.95
C ILE A 6 44.64 -73.52 -13.91
N LEU A 7 43.49 -74.18 -13.68
CA LEU A 7 43.39 -75.65 -13.71
C LEU A 7 43.65 -76.22 -15.11
N LEU A 8 43.20 -75.54 -16.17
CA LEU A 8 43.42 -75.94 -17.56
C LEU A 8 44.89 -75.82 -17.98
N LEU A 9 45.57 -74.75 -17.54
CA LEU A 9 47.02 -74.56 -17.75
C LEU A 9 47.86 -75.60 -16.99
N PHE A 10 47.44 -75.98 -15.78
CA PHE A 10 48.12 -77.01 -14.99
C PHE A 10 47.98 -78.40 -15.62
N LEU A 11 46.81 -78.73 -16.18
CA LEU A 11 46.57 -80.00 -16.87
C LEU A 11 47.30 -80.12 -18.22
N LEU A 12 47.57 -79.00 -18.90
CA LEU A 12 48.35 -78.96 -20.14
C LEU A 12 49.86 -79.14 -19.89
N LEU A 13 50.38 -78.76 -18.72
CA LEU A 13 51.79 -78.94 -18.34
C LEU A 13 52.14 -80.37 -17.91
N LEU A 14 51.18 -81.16 -17.45
CA LEU A 14 51.37 -82.56 -17.03
C LEU A 14 51.43 -83.58 -18.19
N LYS A 15 51.21 -83.14 -19.44
CA LYS A 15 51.14 -84.02 -20.62
C LYS A 15 52.33 -83.80 -21.55
N SER A 16 53.51 -84.28 -21.14
CA SER A 16 54.66 -84.45 -22.04
C SER A 16 55.17 -85.90 -21.94
N PRO A 17 55.52 -86.56 -23.05
CA PRO A 17 55.89 -87.97 -23.08
C PRO A 17 57.31 -88.18 -22.54
N ALA A 18 57.44 -89.18 -21.66
CA ALA A 18 58.72 -89.65 -21.16
C ALA A 18 59.53 -90.32 -22.30
N PRO A 19 60.82 -89.99 -22.49
CA PRO A 19 61.71 -90.81 -23.29
C PRO A 19 62.25 -91.95 -22.43
N SER A 20 61.85 -93.18 -22.77
CA SER A 20 62.44 -94.41 -22.22
C SER A 20 63.88 -94.56 -22.74
N SER A 21 64.86 -94.08 -21.98
CA SER A 21 66.27 -94.41 -22.17
C SER A 21 66.64 -95.58 -21.25
N GLN A 22 66.70 -96.79 -21.82
CA GLN A 22 67.44 -97.90 -21.22
C GLN A 22 68.93 -97.67 -21.48
N MET A 23 69.69 -97.51 -20.40
CA MET A 23 71.14 -97.41 -20.40
C MET A 23 71.65 -98.56 -19.54
N GLU A 24 72.07 -99.65 -20.17
CA GLU A 24 72.70 -100.79 -19.50
C GLU A 24 74.18 -100.78 -19.88
N ILE A 25 75.02 -100.44 -18.90
CA ILE A 25 76.49 -100.41 -19.02
C ILE A 25 77.05 -101.78 -18.61
N HIS A 26 77.77 -102.39 -19.56
CA HIS A 26 78.94 -103.26 -19.44
C HIS A 26 79.11 -104.22 -18.25
N GLN A 27 79.29 -105.51 -18.59
CA GLN A 27 80.46 -106.30 -18.18
C GLN A 27 80.82 -107.33 -19.27
N THR A 28 82.11 -107.47 -19.56
CA THR A 28 82.74 -108.39 -20.54
C THR A 28 84.07 -108.87 -19.91
N PRO A 29 84.76 -109.94 -20.35
CA PRO A 29 84.44 -111.39 -20.37
C PRO A 29 85.61 -112.25 -19.77
N PRO A 30 85.63 -113.60 -19.97
CA PRO A 30 86.87 -114.24 -20.47
C PRO A 30 86.64 -115.32 -21.58
N PRO A 31 87.72 -115.78 -22.27
CA PRO A 31 87.70 -116.23 -23.67
C PRO A 31 87.70 -117.76 -23.86
N PRO A 32 87.48 -118.23 -25.10
CA PRO A 32 88.55 -118.97 -25.82
C PRO A 32 88.62 -118.59 -27.32
N SER A 33 89.81 -118.38 -27.89
CA SER A 33 90.64 -119.37 -28.61
C SER A 33 90.45 -119.39 -30.14
N SER A 34 91.52 -118.94 -30.81
CA SER A 34 92.03 -119.30 -32.14
C SER A 34 91.17 -119.11 -33.39
N GLY A 35 91.71 -118.31 -34.32
CA GLY A 35 91.47 -118.41 -35.76
C GLY A 35 90.68 -117.24 -36.35
N ASP A 36 91.31 -116.51 -37.28
CA ASP A 36 90.72 -115.56 -38.22
C ASP A 36 90.49 -114.10 -37.75
N GLN A 37 91.61 -113.37 -37.76
CA GLN A 37 91.81 -111.97 -37.37
C GLN A 37 91.25 -110.84 -38.30
N PRO A 38 90.57 -111.05 -39.46
CA PRO A 38 90.00 -109.92 -40.23
C PRO A 38 88.55 -109.52 -39.88
N THR A 39 87.68 -110.48 -39.52
CA THR A 39 86.21 -110.29 -39.57
C THR A 39 85.63 -109.55 -38.36
N SER A 40 86.20 -109.76 -37.15
CA SER A 40 85.77 -109.11 -35.90
C SER A 40 86.11 -107.60 -35.84
N ARG A 41 87.25 -107.19 -36.43
CA ARG A 41 87.63 -105.77 -36.52
C ARG A 41 86.72 -104.98 -37.45
N ILE A 42 86.23 -105.60 -38.52
CA ILE A 42 85.31 -104.97 -39.48
C ILE A 42 83.94 -104.74 -38.84
N ALA A 43 83.46 -105.65 -37.99
CA ALA A 43 82.21 -105.49 -37.24
C ALA A 43 82.28 -104.32 -36.25
N LEU A 44 83.35 -104.22 -35.46
CA LEU A 44 83.58 -103.11 -34.53
C LEU A 44 83.69 -101.75 -35.25
N LEU A 45 84.37 -101.71 -36.40
CA LEU A 45 84.46 -100.49 -37.22
C LEU A 45 83.08 -100.02 -37.73
N ARG A 46 82.20 -100.96 -38.11
CA ARG A 46 80.83 -100.65 -38.52
C ARG A 46 80.01 -100.08 -37.36
N GLU A 47 80.13 -100.66 -36.18
CA GLU A 47 79.42 -100.20 -34.97
C GLU A 47 79.91 -98.81 -34.52
N ILE A 48 81.21 -98.53 -34.66
CA ILE A 48 81.78 -97.19 -34.45
C ILE A 48 81.26 -96.18 -35.48
N GLN A 49 81.16 -96.57 -36.76
CA GLN A 49 80.60 -95.70 -37.79
C GLN A 49 79.11 -95.42 -37.55
N GLU A 50 78.34 -96.43 -37.14
CA GLU A 50 76.92 -96.29 -36.83
C GLU A 50 76.69 -95.40 -35.59
N SER A 51 77.46 -95.62 -34.50
CA SER A 51 77.39 -94.78 -33.31
C SER A 51 77.80 -93.34 -33.59
N LYS A 52 78.80 -93.11 -34.46
CA LYS A 52 79.19 -91.75 -34.90
C LYS A 52 78.06 -91.06 -35.68
N LEU A 53 77.37 -91.79 -36.55
CA LEU A 53 76.22 -91.24 -37.30
C LEU A 53 75.06 -90.91 -36.35
N LYS A 54 74.74 -91.80 -35.40
CA LYS A 54 73.74 -91.53 -34.35
C LYS A 54 74.11 -90.33 -33.49
N LEU A 55 75.39 -90.17 -33.14
CA LEU A 55 75.88 -89.02 -32.37
C LEU A 55 75.67 -87.72 -33.15
N ALA A 56 76.04 -87.69 -34.44
CA ALA A 56 75.80 -86.51 -35.29
C ALA A 56 74.30 -86.17 -35.46
N GLN A 57 73.43 -87.18 -35.52
CA GLN A 57 71.98 -86.98 -35.53
C GLN A 57 71.49 -86.36 -34.21
N LEU A 58 71.93 -86.90 -33.07
CA LEU A 58 71.58 -86.37 -31.75
C LEU A 58 72.10 -84.94 -31.55
N GLU A 59 73.30 -84.62 -32.02
CA GLU A 59 73.84 -83.25 -32.00
C GLU A 59 72.96 -82.30 -32.83
N THR A 60 72.54 -82.73 -34.03
CA THR A 60 71.67 -81.92 -34.90
C THR A 60 70.28 -81.73 -34.27
N ASP A 61 69.75 -82.76 -33.63
CA ASP A 61 68.46 -82.70 -32.94
C ASP A 61 68.52 -81.82 -31.68
N LEU A 62 69.62 -81.89 -30.93
CA LEU A 62 69.86 -81.03 -29.78
C LEU A 62 69.96 -79.56 -30.19
N GLU A 63 70.73 -79.25 -31.24
CA GLU A 63 70.87 -77.88 -31.76
C GLU A 63 69.52 -77.32 -32.20
N ARG A 64 68.70 -78.13 -32.90
CA ARG A 64 67.33 -77.75 -33.27
C ARG A 64 66.46 -77.48 -32.04
N SER A 65 66.52 -78.34 -31.02
CA SER A 65 65.76 -78.16 -29.79
C SER A 65 66.19 -76.90 -29.02
N ILE A 66 67.48 -76.56 -29.03
CA ILE A 66 68.01 -75.33 -28.42
C ILE A 66 67.47 -74.10 -29.16
N GLN A 67 67.50 -74.12 -30.49
CA GLN A 67 66.95 -73.05 -31.34
C GLN A 67 65.46 -72.83 -31.04
N GLU A 68 64.65 -73.90 -31.04
CA GLU A 68 63.22 -73.83 -30.73
C GLU A 68 62.95 -73.29 -29.33
N LEU A 69 63.74 -73.69 -28.34
CA LEU A 69 63.60 -73.24 -26.96
C LEU A 69 63.93 -71.75 -26.83
N ASN A 70 64.91 -71.26 -27.58
CA ASN A 70 65.25 -69.84 -27.61
C ASN A 70 64.14 -69.00 -28.26
N GLU A 71 63.56 -69.46 -29.37
CA GLU A 71 62.39 -68.81 -30.00
C GLU A 71 61.16 -68.78 -29.07
N ARG A 72 60.92 -69.87 -28.32
CA ARG A 72 59.85 -69.92 -27.31
C ARG A 72 60.14 -68.94 -26.16
N SER A 73 61.38 -68.85 -25.69
CA SER A 73 61.81 -67.91 -24.65
C SER A 73 61.56 -66.45 -25.05
N VAL A 74 61.89 -66.07 -26.29
CA VAL A 74 61.61 -64.72 -26.81
C VAL A 74 60.11 -64.43 -26.85
N ARG A 75 59.29 -65.41 -27.30
CA ARG A 75 57.82 -65.26 -27.32
C ARG A 75 57.24 -65.11 -25.91
N ILE A 76 57.73 -65.86 -24.93
CA ILE A 76 57.31 -65.76 -23.53
C ILE A 76 57.59 -64.35 -22.99
N LYS A 77 58.79 -63.81 -23.20
CA LYS A 77 59.14 -62.44 -22.80
C LYS A 77 58.23 -61.38 -23.43
N ALA A 78 57.82 -61.57 -24.69
CA ALA A 78 56.87 -60.68 -25.35
C ALA A 78 55.46 -60.78 -24.74
N CYS A 79 55.03 -61.98 -24.34
CA CYS A 79 53.77 -62.17 -23.61
C CYS A 79 53.80 -61.55 -22.22
N GLU A 80 54.90 -61.69 -21.47
CA GLU A 80 55.08 -61.08 -20.13
C GLU A 80 54.93 -59.56 -20.19
N LYS A 81 55.57 -58.89 -21.17
CA LYS A 81 55.41 -57.44 -21.37
C LYS A 81 53.96 -57.03 -21.64
N LYS A 82 53.24 -57.79 -22.48
CA LYS A 82 51.81 -57.52 -22.75
C LYS A 82 50.95 -57.70 -21.50
N ILE A 83 51.29 -58.68 -20.65
CA ILE A 83 50.59 -58.89 -19.38
C ILE A 83 50.81 -57.69 -18.45
N GLU A 84 52.05 -57.19 -18.35
CA GLU A 84 52.35 -55.98 -17.56
C GLU A 84 51.61 -54.74 -18.08
N GLU A 85 51.57 -54.52 -19.40
CA GLU A 85 50.81 -53.43 -20.03
C GLU A 85 49.31 -53.51 -19.71
N LEU A 86 48.73 -54.71 -19.82
CA LEU A 86 47.31 -54.94 -19.51
C LEU A 86 47.01 -54.76 -18.01
N ASP A 87 47.95 -55.09 -17.13
CA ASP A 87 47.77 -54.90 -15.69
C ASP A 87 47.79 -53.41 -15.32
N LEU A 88 48.70 -52.63 -15.93
CA LEU A 88 48.71 -51.17 -15.81
C LEU A 88 47.41 -50.54 -16.30
N LEU A 89 46.90 -50.97 -17.47
CA LEU A 89 45.63 -50.50 -18.00
C LEU A 89 44.46 -50.85 -17.05
N THR A 90 44.46 -52.08 -16.52
CA THR A 90 43.43 -52.54 -15.58
C THR A 90 43.41 -51.68 -14.31
N ASN A 91 44.58 -51.33 -13.77
CA ASN A 91 44.69 -50.49 -12.59
C ASN A 91 44.26 -49.04 -12.86
N SER A 92 44.58 -48.49 -14.02
CA SER A 92 44.12 -47.17 -14.45
C SER A 92 42.59 -47.11 -14.60
N LEU A 93 41.99 -48.11 -15.25
CA LEU A 93 40.55 -48.22 -15.41
C LEU A 93 39.84 -48.40 -14.06
N ARG A 94 40.39 -49.23 -13.16
CA ARG A 94 39.84 -49.40 -11.80
C ARG A 94 39.84 -48.08 -11.02
N SER A 95 40.92 -47.30 -11.12
CA SER A 95 41.00 -45.99 -10.46
C SER A 95 39.98 -45.00 -11.04
N SER A 96 39.83 -44.99 -12.38
CA SER A 96 38.84 -44.13 -13.07
C SER A 96 37.40 -44.51 -12.74
N LEU A 97 37.12 -45.80 -12.58
CA LEU A 97 35.80 -46.28 -12.16
C LEU A 97 35.50 -45.84 -10.71
N ALA A 98 36.47 -45.98 -9.80
CA ALA A 98 36.32 -45.56 -8.42
C ALA A 98 36.08 -44.04 -8.28
N SER A 99 36.76 -43.21 -9.09
CA SER A 99 36.49 -41.77 -9.11
C SER A 99 35.10 -41.46 -9.64
N LEU A 100 34.66 -42.14 -10.70
CA LEU A 100 33.33 -41.95 -11.27
C LEU A 100 32.22 -42.37 -10.30
N GLU A 101 32.41 -43.45 -9.55
CA GLU A 101 31.47 -43.88 -8.50
C GLU A 101 31.36 -42.86 -7.37
N ALA A 102 32.49 -42.28 -6.94
CA ALA A 102 32.50 -41.20 -5.95
C ALA A 102 31.77 -39.95 -6.46
N ASP A 103 32.05 -39.53 -7.69
CA ASP A 103 31.37 -38.40 -8.33
C ASP A 103 29.86 -38.66 -8.45
N HIS A 104 29.47 -39.84 -8.90
CA HIS A 104 28.07 -40.25 -9.00
C HIS A 104 27.36 -40.20 -7.65
N SER A 105 27.99 -40.74 -6.59
CA SER A 105 27.44 -40.68 -5.23
C SER A 105 27.22 -39.24 -4.76
N HIS A 106 28.18 -38.36 -5.00
CA HIS A 106 28.08 -36.95 -4.62
C HIS A 106 27.01 -36.20 -5.43
N VAL A 107 26.87 -36.48 -6.73
CA VAL A 107 25.76 -35.92 -7.53
C VAL A 107 24.42 -36.41 -7.01
N ASN A 108 24.30 -37.69 -6.66
CA ASN A 108 23.05 -38.24 -6.14
C ASN A 108 22.66 -37.61 -4.79
N GLU A 109 23.62 -37.35 -3.90
CA GLU A 109 23.38 -36.62 -2.65
C GLU A 109 22.88 -35.19 -2.92
N LYS A 110 23.50 -34.47 -3.87
CA LYS A 110 23.04 -33.14 -4.29
C LYS A 110 21.62 -33.16 -4.84
N VAL A 111 21.28 -34.14 -5.66
CA VAL A 111 19.92 -34.30 -6.21
C VAL A 111 18.94 -34.52 -5.07
N SER A 112 19.23 -35.41 -4.13
CA SER A 112 18.37 -35.67 -2.96
C SER A 112 18.16 -34.42 -2.10
N ASN A 113 19.22 -33.64 -1.87
CA ASN A 113 19.13 -32.38 -1.14
C ASN A 113 18.24 -31.34 -1.86
N LEU A 114 18.37 -31.22 -3.18
CA LEU A 114 17.55 -30.32 -3.99
C LEU A 114 16.07 -30.76 -4.02
N GLU A 115 15.80 -32.07 -4.07
CA GLU A 115 14.44 -32.60 -3.95
C GLU A 115 13.82 -32.27 -2.58
N ALA A 116 14.59 -32.39 -1.50
CA ALA A 116 14.15 -31.99 -0.17
C ALA A 116 13.86 -30.48 -0.08
N GLU A 117 14.69 -29.62 -0.68
CA GLU A 117 14.44 -28.18 -0.74
C GLU A 117 13.19 -27.84 -1.57
N LEU A 118 13.00 -28.51 -2.72
CA LEU A 118 11.84 -28.31 -3.58
C LEU A 118 10.53 -28.71 -2.87
N THR A 119 10.52 -29.82 -2.14
CA THR A 119 9.35 -30.25 -1.35
C THR A 119 9.04 -29.28 -0.21
N LEU A 120 10.06 -28.77 0.49
CA LEU A 120 9.90 -27.73 1.50
C LEU A 120 9.33 -26.43 0.90
N LEU A 121 9.87 -25.98 -0.23
CA LEU A 121 9.42 -24.77 -0.91
C LEU A 121 7.96 -24.92 -1.38
N TRP A 122 7.59 -26.09 -1.91
CA TRP A 122 6.23 -26.39 -2.33
C TRP A 122 5.25 -26.30 -1.15
N SER A 123 5.57 -26.94 -0.02
CA SER A 123 4.72 -26.89 1.18
C SER A 123 4.55 -25.46 1.70
N THR A 124 5.63 -24.69 1.73
CA THR A 124 5.64 -23.28 2.16
C THR A 124 4.80 -22.41 1.24
N SER A 125 4.96 -22.57 -0.08
CA SER A 125 4.18 -21.86 -1.09
C SER A 125 2.68 -22.14 -0.94
N ARG A 126 2.32 -23.41 -0.74
CA ARG A 126 0.92 -23.83 -0.56
C ARG A 126 0.31 -23.24 0.71
N LYS A 127 1.06 -23.20 1.82
CA LYS A 127 0.64 -22.52 3.05
C LYS A 127 0.38 -21.03 2.82
N LYS A 128 1.31 -20.33 2.17
CA LYS A 128 1.16 -18.89 1.84
C LYS A 128 -0.08 -18.63 0.98
N TYR A 129 -0.36 -19.49 0.00
CA TYR A 129 -1.55 -19.38 -0.83
C TYR A 129 -2.85 -19.44 -0.01
N PHE A 130 -2.93 -20.37 0.96
CA PHE A 130 -4.08 -20.43 1.87
C PHE A 130 -4.19 -19.21 2.79
N GLU A 131 -3.07 -18.69 3.28
CA GLU A 131 -3.03 -17.47 4.10
C GLU A 131 -3.53 -16.26 3.30
N ILE A 132 -3.12 -16.12 2.03
CA ILE A 132 -3.61 -15.07 1.14
C ILE A 132 -5.13 -15.16 0.98
N HIS A 133 -5.67 -16.34 0.65
CA HIS A 133 -7.12 -16.53 0.53
C HIS A 133 -7.88 -16.16 1.81
N THR A 134 -7.32 -16.52 2.96
CA THR A 134 -7.91 -16.18 4.26
C THR A 134 -7.92 -14.67 4.50
N LEU A 135 -6.82 -13.98 4.16
CA LEU A 135 -6.73 -12.53 4.26
C LEU A 135 -7.67 -11.82 3.29
N GLU A 136 -7.81 -12.30 2.07
CA GLU A 136 -8.75 -11.75 1.08
C GLU A 136 -10.21 -11.87 1.55
N CYS A 137 -10.60 -13.02 2.13
CA CYS A 137 -11.92 -13.18 2.74
C CYS A 137 -12.15 -12.15 3.84
N ARG A 138 -11.19 -11.98 4.74
CA ARG A 138 -11.27 -11.00 5.84
C ARG A 138 -11.34 -9.57 5.33
N LEU A 139 -10.60 -9.24 4.27
CA LEU A 139 -10.63 -7.92 3.63
C LEU A 139 -12.02 -7.62 3.05
N ARG A 140 -12.61 -8.58 2.32
CA ARG A 140 -13.96 -8.44 1.76
C ARG A 140 -15.01 -8.23 2.85
N ASP A 141 -14.91 -8.95 3.96
CA ASP A 141 -15.84 -8.77 5.08
C ASP A 141 -15.67 -7.40 5.77
N ALA A 142 -14.42 -6.95 5.95
CA ALA A 142 -14.14 -5.62 6.47
C ALA A 142 -14.68 -4.51 5.55
N GLU A 143 -14.53 -4.67 4.23
CA GLU A 143 -15.05 -3.75 3.23
C GLU A 143 -16.58 -3.67 3.26
N LYS A 144 -17.28 -4.82 3.35
CA LYS A 144 -18.74 -4.84 3.51
C LYS A 144 -19.18 -4.08 4.77
N ARG A 145 -18.50 -4.29 5.89
CA ARG A 145 -18.80 -3.58 7.15
C ARG A 145 -18.57 -2.08 7.01
N LEU A 146 -17.47 -1.67 6.38
CA LEU A 146 -17.16 -0.27 6.11
C LEU A 146 -18.23 0.38 5.25
N ASN A 147 -18.66 -0.29 4.17
CA ASN A 147 -19.72 0.21 3.31
C ASN A 147 -21.06 0.33 4.04
N GLY A 148 -21.38 -0.61 4.94
CA GLY A 148 -22.54 -0.51 5.83
C GLY A 148 -22.48 0.70 6.76
N THR A 149 -21.34 0.92 7.43
CA THR A 149 -21.14 2.10 8.28
C THR A 149 -21.18 3.40 7.47
N LYS A 150 -20.61 3.41 6.27
CA LYS A 150 -20.68 4.57 5.36
C LYS A 150 -22.13 4.91 5.00
N ALA A 151 -22.96 3.92 4.71
CA ALA A 151 -24.38 4.13 4.44
C ALA A 151 -25.12 4.73 5.65
N GLN A 152 -24.86 4.21 6.85
CA GLN A 152 -25.43 4.76 8.10
C GLN A 152 -25.01 6.21 8.34
N VAL A 153 -23.73 6.55 8.09
CA VAL A 153 -23.24 7.92 8.22
C VAL A 153 -23.93 8.86 7.23
N ASN A 154 -24.13 8.42 5.99
CA ASN A 154 -24.85 9.21 5.00
C ASN A 154 -26.31 9.46 5.42
N GLU A 155 -27.02 8.43 5.90
CA GLU A 155 -28.40 8.56 6.41
C GLU A 155 -28.48 9.57 7.57
N VAL A 156 -27.58 9.47 8.54
CA VAL A 156 -27.53 10.41 9.67
C VAL A 156 -27.19 11.83 9.18
N THR A 157 -26.33 11.97 8.18
CA THR A 157 -25.98 13.28 7.60
C THR A 157 -27.18 13.92 6.93
N GLU A 158 -27.98 13.15 6.18
CA GLU A 158 -29.23 13.62 5.58
C GLU A 158 -30.22 14.08 6.66
N ILE A 159 -30.41 13.29 7.72
CA ILE A 159 -31.28 13.66 8.85
C ILE A 159 -30.80 14.97 9.50
N ILE A 160 -29.50 15.11 9.78
CA ILE A 160 -28.95 16.34 10.37
C ILE A 160 -29.19 17.54 9.45
N SER A 161 -29.03 17.37 8.13
CA SER A 161 -29.27 18.45 7.18
C SER A 161 -30.73 18.91 7.15
N GLU A 162 -31.68 17.97 7.21
CA GLU A 162 -33.12 18.26 7.28
C GLU A 162 -33.47 18.94 8.61
N GLN A 163 -32.97 18.41 9.74
CA GLN A 163 -33.17 19.02 11.05
C GLN A 163 -32.59 20.44 11.11
N TRP A 164 -31.44 20.69 10.46
CA TRP A 164 -30.86 22.02 10.38
C TRP A 164 -31.76 23.01 9.64
N ILE A 165 -32.36 22.61 8.51
CA ILE A 165 -33.33 23.44 7.77
C ILE A 165 -34.54 23.74 8.65
N GLN A 166 -35.07 22.75 9.36
CA GLN A 166 -36.21 22.94 10.26
C GLN A 166 -35.91 23.91 11.41
N ILE A 167 -34.72 23.83 12.00
CA ILE A 167 -34.27 24.78 13.03
C ILE A 167 -34.24 26.20 12.46
N GLN A 168 -33.66 26.40 11.27
CA GLN A 168 -33.62 27.72 10.62
C GLN A 168 -35.01 28.29 10.35
N GLN A 169 -35.95 27.46 9.89
CA GLN A 169 -37.35 27.87 9.68
C GLN A 169 -38.04 28.26 10.99
N LEU A 170 -37.82 27.50 12.06
CA LEU A 170 -38.36 27.79 13.39
C LEU A 170 -37.79 29.10 13.95
N GLU A 171 -36.47 29.31 13.85
CA GLU A 171 -35.81 30.56 14.24
C GLU A 171 -36.41 31.76 13.51
N GLN A 172 -36.61 31.67 12.20
CA GLN A 172 -37.26 32.72 11.41
C GLN A 172 -38.72 32.95 11.85
N ALA A 173 -39.48 31.88 12.10
CA ALA A 173 -40.86 31.98 12.56
C ALA A 173 -40.97 32.67 13.92
N VAL A 174 -40.05 32.36 14.84
CA VAL A 174 -39.93 32.99 16.16
C VAL A 174 -39.65 34.48 16.00
N HIS A 175 -38.63 34.87 15.22
CA HIS A 175 -38.32 36.28 14.96
C HIS A 175 -39.51 37.06 14.38
N MET A 176 -40.24 36.45 13.44
CA MET A 176 -41.43 37.05 12.85
C MET A 176 -42.59 37.16 13.86
N ALA A 177 -42.75 36.19 14.77
CA ALA A 177 -43.75 36.24 15.83
C ALA A 177 -43.42 37.33 16.87
N GLU A 178 -42.15 37.49 17.24
CA GLU A 178 -41.66 38.55 18.11
C GLU A 178 -41.92 39.94 17.49
N PHE A 179 -41.57 40.12 16.22
CA PHE A 179 -41.81 41.36 15.49
C PHE A 179 -43.31 41.73 15.45
N ARG A 180 -44.18 40.76 15.12
CA ARG A 180 -45.65 40.96 15.13
C ARG A 180 -46.14 41.32 16.53
N THR A 181 -45.67 40.63 17.55
CA THR A 181 -46.03 40.89 18.95
C THR A 181 -45.61 42.30 19.37
N MET A 182 -44.40 42.75 19.01
CA MET A 182 -43.94 44.11 19.26
C MET A 182 -44.79 45.16 18.52
N LYS A 183 -45.15 44.91 17.26
CA LYS A 183 -46.02 45.79 16.48
C LYS A 183 -47.39 45.94 17.14
N VAL A 184 -48.01 44.84 17.57
CA VAL A 184 -49.30 44.85 18.29
C VAL A 184 -49.17 45.59 19.62
N LYS A 185 -48.11 45.32 20.41
CA LYS A 185 -47.83 46.06 21.66
C LYS A 185 -47.71 47.57 21.41
N ARG A 186 -47.00 47.99 20.35
CA ARG A 186 -46.85 49.41 19.98
C ARG A 186 -48.19 50.03 19.55
N GLN A 187 -48.97 49.33 18.73
CA GLN A 187 -50.31 49.77 18.33
C GLN A 187 -51.26 49.91 19.53
N LEU A 188 -51.23 48.96 20.46
CA LEU A 188 -52.05 49.02 21.67
C LEU A 188 -51.63 50.19 22.58
N ARG A 189 -50.32 50.42 22.76
CA ARG A 189 -49.82 51.60 23.49
C ARG A 189 -50.26 52.89 22.81
N ALA A 190 -50.14 52.98 21.49
CA ALA A 190 -50.59 54.15 20.71
C ALA A 190 -52.11 54.37 20.84
N ALA A 191 -52.92 53.31 20.76
CA ALA A 191 -54.37 53.38 20.89
C ALA A 191 -54.82 53.78 22.31
N ARG A 192 -54.09 53.33 23.35
CA ARG A 192 -54.38 53.66 24.76
C ARG A 192 -53.84 55.01 25.20
N CYS A 193 -52.89 55.60 24.46
CA CYS A 193 -52.35 56.92 24.78
C CYS A 193 -53.35 58.01 24.36
N PRO A 194 -53.95 58.76 25.33
CA PRO A 194 -54.91 59.81 25.01
C PRO A 194 -54.32 60.89 24.10
N PHE A 195 -53.03 61.19 24.25
CA PHE A 195 -52.31 62.16 23.41
C PHE A 195 -52.21 61.68 21.95
N VAL A 196 -51.83 60.43 21.71
CA VAL A 196 -51.73 59.89 20.34
C VAL A 196 -53.11 59.75 19.71
N ARG A 197 -54.13 59.36 20.49
CA ARG A 197 -55.52 59.34 20.04
C ARG A 197 -56.04 60.74 19.69
N PHE A 198 -55.71 61.74 20.51
CA PHE A 198 -56.01 63.15 20.25
C PHE A 198 -55.35 63.62 18.95
N ILE A 199 -54.06 63.37 18.75
CA ILE A 199 -53.36 63.71 17.50
C ILE A 199 -53.99 63.00 16.31
N LYS A 200 -54.34 61.70 16.43
CA LYS A 200 -55.00 60.96 15.34
C LYS A 200 -56.38 61.54 15.00
N ASN A 201 -57.17 61.93 15.99
CA ASN A 201 -58.48 62.54 15.77
C ASN A 201 -58.33 63.95 15.18
N VAL A 202 -57.48 64.80 15.75
CA VAL A 202 -57.26 66.16 15.21
C VAL A 202 -56.72 66.10 13.79
N VAL A 203 -55.70 65.28 13.54
CA VAL A 203 -55.14 65.13 12.18
C VAL A 203 -56.16 64.49 11.26
N GLY A 204 -56.85 63.43 11.68
CA GLY A 204 -57.86 62.73 10.87
C GLY A 204 -59.05 63.61 10.50
N ASP A 205 -59.61 64.35 11.46
CA ASP A 205 -60.74 65.26 11.25
C ASP A 205 -60.32 66.45 10.37
N HIS A 206 -59.10 66.98 10.54
CA HIS A 206 -58.60 68.06 9.68
C HIS A 206 -58.22 67.56 8.28
N PHE A 207 -57.73 66.33 8.13
CA PHE A 207 -57.45 65.74 6.82
C PHE A 207 -58.74 65.35 6.09
N ALA A 208 -59.76 64.88 6.81
CA ALA A 208 -61.09 64.64 6.27
C ALA A 208 -61.76 65.95 5.86
N MET A 209 -61.59 67.02 6.65
CA MET A 209 -62.04 68.37 6.29
C MET A 209 -61.28 68.90 5.07
N LEU A 210 -59.96 68.73 4.99
CA LEU A 210 -59.17 69.08 3.80
C LEU A 210 -59.60 68.27 2.58
N ASN A 211 -59.74 66.96 2.71
CA ASN A 211 -60.21 66.09 1.61
C ASN A 211 -61.62 66.46 1.18
N TRP A 212 -62.54 66.79 2.09
CA TRP A 212 -63.88 67.27 1.74
C TRP A 212 -63.85 68.63 1.04
N ILE A 213 -62.93 69.52 1.42
CA ILE A 213 -62.70 70.79 0.71
C ILE A 213 -62.08 70.55 -0.67
N LEU A 214 -61.23 69.53 -0.82
CA LEU A 214 -60.57 69.14 -2.07
C LEU A 214 -61.38 68.20 -2.99
N ASP A 215 -62.42 67.53 -2.47
CA ASP A 215 -63.24 66.54 -3.20
C ASP A 215 -63.98 67.15 -4.41
N PRO A 216 -64.50 68.39 -4.34
CA PRO A 216 -65.06 69.07 -5.51
C PRO A 216 -64.00 69.42 -6.59
N TYR A 217 -62.70 69.36 -6.28
CA TYR A 217 -61.60 69.85 -7.13
C TYR A 217 -60.78 68.78 -7.83
N LEU A 218 -61.08 67.49 -7.61
CA LEU A 218 -60.40 66.40 -8.31
C LEU A 218 -61.08 65.99 -9.63
N TYR A 219 -62.27 66.53 -9.94
CA TYR A 219 -63.02 66.14 -11.14
C TYR A 219 -63.24 67.26 -12.18
N ASP A 220 -63.07 68.56 -11.86
CA ASP A 220 -63.12 69.62 -12.88
C ASP A 220 -62.45 70.93 -12.43
N GLY A 221 -61.59 71.51 -13.28
CA GLY A 221 -61.23 72.95 -13.24
C GLY A 221 -59.96 73.39 -12.47
N PHE A 222 -58.92 73.76 -13.22
CA PHE A 222 -57.61 74.28 -12.75
C PHE A 222 -57.62 75.74 -12.22
N ALA A 223 -58.79 76.36 -12.00
CA ALA A 223 -58.91 77.79 -11.61
C ALA A 223 -59.14 78.03 -10.11
N THR A 224 -59.45 76.98 -9.34
CA THR A 224 -59.74 77.06 -7.89
C THR A 224 -58.57 76.61 -7.00
N LEU A 225 -57.44 76.28 -7.61
CA LEU A 225 -56.21 75.89 -6.91
C LEU A 225 -55.60 77.06 -6.11
N GLU A 226 -55.73 78.30 -6.61
CA GLU A 226 -55.10 79.48 -6.01
C GLU A 226 -55.78 79.93 -4.69
N SER A 227 -57.10 79.76 -4.60
CA SER A 227 -57.87 80.00 -3.36
C SER A 227 -57.60 78.94 -2.29
N SER A 228 -57.56 77.66 -2.69
CA SER A 228 -57.35 76.54 -1.77
C SER A 228 -55.91 76.50 -1.20
N ILE A 229 -54.91 76.93 -1.98
CA ILE A 229 -53.53 77.10 -1.50
C ILE A 229 -53.41 78.28 -0.52
N SER A 230 -54.26 79.30 -0.63
CA SER A 230 -54.30 80.45 0.29
C SER A 230 -54.89 80.10 1.68
N GLU A 231 -55.80 79.13 1.74
CA GLU A 231 -56.50 78.76 2.98
C GLU A 231 -55.81 77.64 3.79
N ALA A 232 -55.01 76.80 3.14
CA ALA A 232 -54.22 75.74 3.78
C ALA A 232 -53.25 76.24 4.89
N PRO A 233 -52.52 77.36 4.74
CA PRO A 233 -51.68 77.94 5.79
C PRO A 233 -52.48 78.40 7.00
N ILE A 234 -53.70 78.89 6.80
CA ILE A 234 -54.60 79.35 7.86
C ILE A 234 -55.09 78.14 8.66
N CYS A 235 -55.45 77.05 7.98
CA CYS A 235 -55.87 75.81 8.62
C CYS A 235 -54.71 75.14 9.39
N LEU A 236 -53.49 75.16 8.82
CA LEU A 236 -52.26 74.72 9.49
C LEU A 236 -51.91 75.57 10.73
N ARG A 237 -52.06 76.90 10.63
CA ARG A 237 -51.82 77.81 11.77
C ARG A 237 -52.83 77.59 12.89
N LYS A 238 -54.11 77.32 12.56
CA LYS A 238 -55.16 76.99 13.53
C LYS A 238 -54.90 75.65 14.22
N THR A 239 -54.53 74.61 13.47
CA THR A 239 -54.13 73.31 14.05
C THR A 239 -52.89 73.45 14.93
N PHE A 240 -51.86 74.16 14.48
CA PHE A 240 -50.65 74.36 15.28
C PHE A 240 -50.92 75.16 16.55
N SER A 241 -51.80 76.16 16.50
CA SER A 241 -52.22 76.94 17.67
C SER A 241 -53.00 76.09 18.67
N ALA A 242 -53.91 75.23 18.19
CA ALA A 242 -54.62 74.28 19.02
C ALA A 242 -53.66 73.28 19.68
N VAL A 243 -52.73 72.70 18.91
CA VAL A 243 -51.69 71.81 19.42
C VAL A 243 -50.84 72.50 20.49
N LYS A 244 -50.43 73.75 20.27
CA LYS A 244 -49.68 74.54 21.26
C LYS A 244 -50.48 74.78 22.55
N HIS A 245 -51.78 75.09 22.42
CA HIS A 245 -52.65 75.29 23.57
C HIS A 245 -52.79 74.02 24.42
N TYR A 246 -53.05 72.88 23.78
CA TYR A 246 -53.13 71.59 24.49
C TYR A 246 -51.78 71.10 25.00
N HIS A 247 -50.67 71.42 24.34
CA HIS A 247 -49.32 71.17 24.83
C HIS A 247 -49.08 71.89 26.16
N HIS A 248 -49.43 73.17 26.25
CA HIS A 248 -49.33 73.93 27.50
C HIS A 248 -50.25 73.39 28.60
N GLN A 249 -51.48 72.97 28.25
CA GLN A 249 -52.36 72.32 29.23
C GLN A 249 -51.78 71.00 29.75
N LEU A 250 -51.22 70.17 28.85
CA LEU A 250 -50.58 68.91 29.22
C LEU A 250 -49.34 69.14 30.09
N GLN A 251 -48.50 70.12 29.75
CA GLN A 251 -47.38 70.56 30.59
C GLN A 251 -47.87 70.97 31.99
N GLY A 252 -48.96 71.75 32.07
CA GLY A 252 -49.58 72.13 33.34
C GLY A 252 -50.07 70.93 34.16
N TYR A 253 -50.76 69.98 33.53
CA TYR A 253 -51.21 68.75 34.19
C TYR A 253 -50.07 67.88 34.69
N ILE A 254 -49.03 67.68 33.86
CA ILE A 254 -47.82 66.92 34.25
C ILE A 254 -47.13 67.61 35.43
N LYS A 255 -46.95 68.93 35.36
CA LYS A 255 -46.35 69.74 36.43
C LYS A 255 -47.13 69.61 37.75
N GLN A 256 -48.45 69.65 37.68
CA GLN A 256 -49.32 69.51 38.85
C GLN A 256 -49.29 68.09 39.43
N TYR A 257 -49.22 67.07 38.58
CA TYR A 257 -49.11 65.67 39.02
C TYR A 257 -47.73 65.37 39.63
N MET A 258 -46.66 65.95 39.06
CA MET A 258 -45.30 65.87 39.59
C MET A 258 -45.17 66.58 40.94
N LEU A 259 -45.78 67.76 41.12
CA LEU A 259 -45.84 68.45 42.42
C LEU A 259 -46.54 67.63 43.50
N ARG A 260 -47.54 66.82 43.12
CA ARG A 260 -48.32 65.99 44.03
C ARG A 260 -47.59 64.71 44.46
N ASN A 261 -46.54 64.32 43.75
CA ASN A 261 -45.74 63.14 44.05
C ASN A 261 -44.42 63.57 44.73
N LYS A 262 -44.21 63.12 45.98
CA LYS A 262 -43.09 63.57 46.83
C LYS A 262 -41.70 63.40 46.19
N VAL A 263 -41.53 62.39 45.32
CA VAL A 263 -40.23 62.10 44.67
C VAL A 263 -39.97 63.03 43.49
N THR A 264 -41.00 63.38 42.72
CA THR A 264 -40.86 64.22 41.51
C THR A 264 -41.13 65.70 41.75
N ALA A 265 -41.64 66.09 42.93
CA ALA A 265 -41.87 67.48 43.30
C ALA A 265 -40.59 68.35 43.27
N VAL A 266 -39.44 67.76 43.62
CA VAL A 266 -38.13 68.44 43.62
C VAL A 266 -37.73 68.90 42.20
N LEU A 267 -38.12 68.15 41.17
CA LEU A 267 -37.80 68.48 39.77
C LEU A 267 -38.61 69.68 39.26
N VAL A 268 -39.87 69.82 39.70
CA VAL A 268 -40.76 70.93 39.29
C VAL A 268 -40.25 72.27 39.81
N HIS A 269 -39.68 72.28 41.01
CA HIS A 269 -39.11 73.50 41.59
C HIS A 269 -37.77 73.89 40.94
N LYS A 270 -37.05 72.93 40.36
CA LYS A 270 -35.78 73.18 39.64
C LYS A 270 -36.01 73.84 38.27
N GLU A 271 -37.06 73.42 37.57
CA GLU A 271 -37.44 73.98 36.25
C GLU A 271 -37.84 75.46 36.33
N VAL A 272 -38.47 75.91 37.43
CA VAL A 272 -38.81 77.34 37.65
C VAL A 272 -37.55 78.21 37.85
N ALA A 273 -36.47 77.65 38.40
CA ALA A 273 -35.20 78.36 38.52
C ALA A 273 -34.45 78.46 37.17
N GLU A 274 -34.57 77.44 36.32
CA GLU A 274 -33.88 77.41 35.02
C GLU A 274 -34.63 78.19 33.92
N GLU A 275 -35.97 78.17 33.84
CA GLU A 275 -36.71 78.97 32.85
C GLU A 275 -36.59 80.48 33.09
N GLY A 276 -36.47 80.92 34.35
CA GLY A 276 -36.18 82.32 34.72
C GLY A 276 -34.76 82.77 34.35
N THR A 277 -33.84 81.82 34.13
CA THR A 277 -32.44 82.09 33.76
C THR A 277 -32.26 82.03 32.23
N ILE A 278 -32.94 81.12 31.54
CA ILE A 278 -32.86 80.95 30.08
C ILE A 278 -33.56 82.10 29.32
N LEU A 279 -34.65 82.66 29.85
CA LEU A 279 -35.28 83.86 29.26
C LEU A 279 -34.50 85.16 29.54
N ARG A 280 -33.59 85.18 30.51
CA ARG A 280 -32.68 86.31 30.77
C ARG A 280 -31.42 86.28 29.88
N MET A 281 -30.98 85.11 29.43
CA MET A 281 -29.85 84.96 28.49
C MET A 281 -30.24 85.12 27.00
N ARG A 282 -31.52 85.10 26.64
CA ARG A 282 -31.97 85.16 25.23
C ARG A 282 -32.30 86.56 24.71
N VAL A 283 -32.18 87.60 25.53
CA VAL A 283 -32.33 89.01 25.13
C VAL A 283 -30.99 89.65 24.72
N GLU A 284 -29.86 89.01 25.05
CA GLU A 284 -28.52 89.43 24.65
C GLU A 284 -27.88 88.35 23.77
N THR A 285 -28.07 88.45 22.45
CA THR A 285 -27.11 88.07 21.37
C THR A 285 -27.88 88.02 20.04
N HIS A 286 -27.81 89.12 19.31
CA HIS A 286 -28.24 89.23 17.93
C HIS A 286 -27.01 89.08 17.02
N PHE A 287 -27.17 88.25 15.99
CA PHE A 287 -26.35 88.02 14.80
C PHE A 287 -25.12 87.07 14.86
N PRO A 288 -25.01 86.12 13.90
CA PRO A 288 -24.00 85.06 13.88
C PRO A 288 -22.83 85.37 12.94
N ASP A 289 -21.61 85.08 13.39
CA ASP A 289 -20.47 84.90 12.49
C ASP A 289 -20.41 83.43 12.05
N THR A 290 -20.56 83.25 10.75
CA THR A 290 -20.11 82.08 9.99
C THR A 290 -18.60 81.95 10.11
N ASP A 291 -18.09 80.75 10.40
CA ASP A 291 -16.93 80.22 9.68
C ASP A 291 -16.52 78.80 10.10
N THR A 292 -16.17 78.00 9.08
CA THR A 292 -15.16 76.92 9.06
C THR A 292 -15.43 75.69 9.94
N ASN A 293 -15.01 74.47 9.63
CA ASN A 293 -14.18 73.85 8.62
C ASN A 293 -14.58 72.35 8.70
N ASN A 294 -14.82 71.63 7.61
CA ASN A 294 -13.80 71.08 6.70
C ASN A 294 -13.13 69.80 7.24
N ASP A 295 -13.14 68.80 6.37
CA ASP A 295 -12.23 67.63 6.29
C ASP A 295 -12.21 66.67 7.48
N SER A 296 -12.32 65.36 7.32
CA SER A 296 -11.51 64.48 6.46
C SER A 296 -12.21 63.11 6.50
N ASN A 297 -12.66 62.52 5.40
CA ASN A 297 -11.88 61.83 4.37
C ASN A 297 -11.16 60.56 4.87
N THR A 298 -11.32 59.50 4.05
CA THR A 298 -10.44 58.33 3.88
C THR A 298 -10.26 57.39 5.09
N SER A 299 -10.05 56.09 4.96
CA SER A 299 -10.02 55.10 3.89
C SER A 299 -9.43 53.84 4.55
N SER A 300 -9.48 52.72 3.83
CA SER A 300 -8.38 51.76 3.78
C SER A 300 -8.30 50.69 4.89
N TYR A 301 -8.77 49.50 4.46
CA TYR A 301 -8.07 48.21 4.57
C TYR A 301 -7.73 47.67 5.97
N LEU A 302 -8.58 46.74 6.43
CA LEU A 302 -8.26 45.32 6.60
C LEU A 302 -9.55 44.50 6.50
#